data_AF-X2CA39-F1
#
_entry.id   AF-X2CA39-F1
#
_cell.length_a   1.000
_cell.length_b   1.000
_cell.length_c   1.000
_cell.angle_alpha   90.00
_cell.angle_beta   90.00
_cell.angle_gamma   90.00
#
_symmetry.space_group_name_H-M   'P 1'
#
loop_
_entity.id
_entity.type
_entity.pdbx_description
1 polymer ?
#
loop_
_entity_poly.entity_id
_entity_poly.type
_entity_poly.pdbx_seq_one_letter_code
_entity_poly.pdbx_strand_id
1 'polypeptide(L)'
;MFNLLFVVLFTLILLFLLYGLSFMMSIKKVNVLKVCAFESGFMSIGKIQNSFSIHFFVMMLMFVVFDLEIVMFLGLLISDFSSFMSFLMLILFIFGGFYMEWWYGKLIWVI
;
A
#
# COMPACT_ATOMS: atom_id res chain seq x y z
N MET A 1 5.91 -17.47 21.68
CA MET A 1 6.53 -16.12 21.59
C MET A 1 8.00 -16.16 21.19
N PHE A 2 8.86 -16.93 21.88
CA PHE A 2 10.29 -17.02 21.52
C PHE A 2 10.58 -17.50 20.09
N ASN A 3 9.82 -18.48 19.58
CA ASN A 3 9.97 -18.96 18.20
C ASN A 3 9.67 -17.88 17.16
N LEU A 4 8.67 -17.01 17.39
CA LEU A 4 8.36 -15.90 16.48
C LEU A 4 9.49 -14.87 16.45
N LEU A 5 10.03 -14.52 17.63
CA LEU A 5 11.19 -13.64 17.72
C LEU A 5 12.40 -14.22 17.00
N PHE A 6 12.64 -15.52 17.14
CA PHE A 6 13.74 -16.20 16.45
C PHE A 6 13.58 -16.15 14.92
N VAL A 7 12.38 -16.41 14.40
CA VAL A 7 12.10 -16.34 12.97
C VAL A 7 12.32 -14.93 12.43
N VAL A 8 11.84 -13.89 13.13
CA VAL A 8 12.03 -12.48 12.72
C VAL A 8 13.50 -12.07 12.74
N LEU A 9 14.25 -12.45 13.78
CA LEU A 9 15.68 -12.17 13.85
C LEU A 9 16.44 -12.88 12.73
N PHE A 10 16.11 -14.14 12.48
CA PHE A 10 16.74 -14.92 11.42
C PHE A 10 16.51 -14.32 10.02
N THR A 11 15.27 -13.89 9.71
CA THR A 11 14.97 -13.27 8.41
C THR A 11 15.68 -11.92 8.24
N LEU A 12 15.76 -11.09 9.28
CA LEU A 12 16.50 -9.83 9.24
C LEU A 12 18.00 -10.07 9.02
N ILE A 13 18.60 -11.02 9.74
CA ILE A 13 20.01 -11.38 9.58
C ILE A 13 20.28 -11.86 8.16
N LEU A 14 19.42 -12.72 7.60
CA LEU A 14 19.54 -13.19 6.23
C LEU A 14 19.45 -12.05 5.20
N LEU A 15 18.52 -11.11 5.37
CA LEU A 15 18.39 -9.95 4.48
C LEU A 15 19.66 -9.12 4.46
N PHE A 16 20.22 -8.79 5.63
CA PHE A 16 21.47 -8.03 5.72
C PHE A 16 22.67 -8.80 5.17
N LEU A 17 22.73 -10.12 5.41
CA LEU A 17 23.82 -10.96 4.93
C LEU A 17 23.79 -11.04 3.39
N LEU A 18 22.63 -11.32 2.79
CA LEU A 18 22.48 -11.38 1.33
C LEU A 18 22.74 -10.02 0.68
N TYR A 19 22.21 -8.93 1.26
CA TYR A 19 22.49 -7.58 0.78
C TYR A 19 23.99 -7.27 0.86
N GLY A 20 24.64 -7.57 1.99
CA GLY A 20 26.07 -7.38 2.18
C GLY A 20 26.93 -8.17 1.19
N LEU A 21 26.61 -9.46 0.99
CA LEU A 21 27.29 -10.30 0.00
C LEU A 21 27.12 -9.75 -1.42
N SER A 22 25.90 -9.39 -1.81
CA SER A 22 25.63 -8.83 -3.13
C SER A 22 26.41 -7.53 -3.36
N PHE A 23 26.51 -6.67 -2.34
CA PHE A 23 27.24 -5.42 -2.41
C PHE A 23 28.75 -5.62 -2.52
N MET A 24 29.30 -6.64 -1.84
CA MET A 24 30.72 -6.98 -1.86
C MET A 24 31.15 -7.70 -3.14
N MET A 25 30.29 -8.58 -3.68
CA MET A 25 30.56 -9.29 -4.94
C MET A 25 30.30 -8.45 -6.20
N SER A 26 29.55 -7.35 -6.09
CA SER A 26 29.18 -6.52 -7.25
C SER A 26 30.35 -5.69 -7.77
N ILE A 27 30.60 -5.76 -9.08
CA ILE A 27 31.59 -4.94 -9.78
C ILE A 27 30.99 -3.54 -10.03
N LYS A 28 31.49 -2.54 -9.30
CA LYS A 28 31.00 -1.15 -9.39
C LYS A 28 31.81 -0.33 -10.39
N LYS A 29 31.31 -0.26 -11.62
CA LYS A 29 31.78 0.71 -12.64
C LYS A 29 30.90 1.96 -12.58
N VAL A 30 31.48 3.09 -12.19
CA VAL A 30 30.79 4.39 -12.08
C VAL A 30 30.92 5.12 -13.41
N ASN A 31 29.98 4.89 -14.33
CA ASN A 31 29.86 5.66 -15.56
C ASN A 31 28.70 6.65 -15.40
N VAL A 32 28.88 7.90 -15.85
CA VAL A 32 27.84 8.95 -15.74
C VAL A 32 26.51 8.48 -16.33
N LEU A 33 26.53 7.90 -17.53
CA LEU A 33 25.33 7.34 -18.20
C LEU A 33 24.65 6.20 -17.43
N LYS A 34 25.39 5.47 -16.59
CA LYS A 34 24.84 4.39 -15.76
C LYS A 34 24.23 4.93 -14.45
N VAL A 35 24.71 6.08 -13.98
CA VAL A 35 24.25 6.71 -12.73
C VAL A 35 23.10 7.68 -12.99
N CYS A 36 23.01 8.27 -14.19
CA CYS A 36 21.90 9.11 -14.60
C CYS A 36 20.57 8.34 -14.67
N ALA A 37 19.46 9.04 -14.41
CA ALA A 37 18.13 8.49 -14.60
C ALA A 37 17.92 8.07 -16.06
N PHE A 38 17.27 6.93 -16.27
CA PHE A 38 17.01 6.42 -17.60
C PHE A 38 15.83 7.16 -18.24
N GLU A 39 16.12 7.96 -19.26
CA GLU A 39 15.12 8.56 -20.15
C GLU A 39 15.49 8.30 -21.60
N SER A 40 15.70 7.03 -21.97
CA SER A 40 16.03 6.60 -23.34
C SER A 40 17.18 7.38 -24.02
N GLY A 41 18.14 7.87 -23.24
CA GLY A 41 19.31 8.62 -23.73
C GLY A 41 19.10 10.14 -23.82
N PHE A 42 17.93 10.64 -23.42
CA PHE A 42 17.63 12.06 -23.31
C PHE A 42 18.04 12.61 -21.93
N MET A 43 18.29 13.92 -21.87
CA MET A 43 18.41 14.61 -20.59
C MET A 43 17.04 14.70 -19.94
N SER A 44 16.99 14.53 -18.62
CA SER A 44 15.74 14.58 -17.88
C SER A 44 15.00 15.90 -18.09
N ILE A 45 13.92 15.87 -18.87
CA ILE A 45 13.12 17.05 -19.18
C ILE A 45 12.04 17.15 -18.11
N GLY A 46 12.34 17.92 -17.08
CA GLY A 46 11.34 18.36 -16.12
C GLY A 46 11.81 18.34 -14.67
N LYS A 47 11.17 19.18 -13.86
CA LYS A 47 11.20 19.03 -12.41
C LYS A 47 10.26 17.87 -12.06
N ILE A 48 10.67 17.01 -11.12
CA ILE A 48 9.88 15.88 -10.59
C ILE A 48 8.55 16.35 -9.94
N GLN A 49 8.36 17.66 -9.77
CA GLN A 49 7.15 18.31 -9.26
C GLN A 49 6.02 18.42 -10.30
N ASN A 50 5.83 17.41 -11.14
CA ASN A 50 4.63 17.36 -11.96
C ASN A 50 3.41 17.16 -11.05
N SER A 51 2.33 17.88 -11.33
CA SER A 51 1.04 17.68 -10.67
C SER A 51 0.59 16.25 -10.93
N PHE A 52 0.57 15.43 -9.88
CA PHE A 52 0.01 14.09 -9.93
C PHE A 52 -1.50 14.15 -10.12
N SER A 53 -2.09 13.14 -10.76
CA SER A 53 -3.54 13.13 -10.95
C SER A 53 -4.24 12.97 -9.60
N ILE A 54 -5.25 13.81 -9.36
CA ILE A 54 -6.04 13.85 -8.11
C ILE A 54 -6.77 12.51 -7.88
N HIS A 55 -7.00 11.73 -8.95
CA HIS A 55 -7.60 10.40 -8.86
C HIS A 55 -6.82 9.45 -7.94
N PHE A 56 -5.48 9.45 -8.00
CA PHE A 56 -4.69 8.59 -7.10
C PHE A 56 -4.84 8.99 -5.64
N PHE A 57 -4.96 10.29 -5.38
CA PHE A 57 -5.20 10.81 -4.03
C PHE A 57 -6.58 10.41 -3.50
N VAL A 58 -7.62 10.48 -4.33
CA VAL A 58 -8.98 10.04 -3.95
C VAL A 58 -8.97 8.55 -3.60
N MET A 59 -8.34 7.70 -4.43
CA MET A 59 -8.23 6.26 -4.15
C MET A 59 -7.51 5.97 -2.83
N MET A 60 -6.43 6.70 -2.52
CA MET A 60 -5.73 6.57 -1.25
C MET A 60 -6.62 6.92 -0.05
N LEU A 61 -7.38 8.02 -0.14
CA LEU A 61 -8.32 8.40 0.92
C LEU A 61 -9.41 7.35 1.14
N MET A 62 -10.00 6.80 0.06
CA MET A 62 -11.02 5.76 0.20
C MET A 62 -10.44 4.49 0.82
N PHE A 63 -9.20 4.12 0.49
CA PHE A 63 -8.51 2.99 1.12
C PHE A 63 -8.36 3.18 2.63
N VAL A 64 -7.97 4.38 3.09
CA VAL A 64 -7.83 4.67 4.53
C VAL A 64 -9.17 4.55 5.26
N VAL A 65 -10.25 5.07 4.67
CA VAL A 65 -11.59 4.97 5.28
C VAL A 65 -12.04 3.50 5.33
N PHE A 66 -11.86 2.76 4.25
CA PHE A 66 -12.25 1.35 4.18
C PHE A 66 -11.44 0.45 5.14
N ASP A 67 -10.15 0.76 5.37
CA ASP A 67 -9.32 0.03 6.34
C ASP A 67 -9.84 0.24 7.78
N LEU A 68 -10.27 1.45 8.13
CA LEU A 68 -10.92 1.72 9.43
C LEU A 68 -12.24 0.97 9.58
N GLU A 69 -13.03 0.87 8.51
CA GLU A 69 -14.28 0.10 8.51
C GLU A 69 -14.05 -1.39 8.73
N ILE A 70 -13.00 -1.97 8.14
CA ILE A 70 -12.61 -3.36 8.38
C ILE A 70 -12.17 -3.57 9.84
N VAL A 71 -11.41 -2.63 10.42
CA VAL A 71 -11.02 -2.72 11.85
C VAL A 71 -12.26 -2.72 12.74
N MET A 72 -13.26 -1.86 12.45
CA MET A 72 -14.53 -1.84 13.19
C MET A 72 -15.30 -3.15 13.01
N PHE A 73 -15.30 -3.73 11.80
CA PHE A 73 -15.94 -5.01 11.50
C PHE A 73 -15.32 -6.16 12.32
N LEU A 74 -13.98 -6.19 12.41
CA LEU A 74 -13.25 -7.22 13.17
C LEU A 74 -13.54 -7.14 14.68
N GLY A 75 -13.74 -5.92 15.21
CA GLY A 75 -14.10 -5.70 16.62
C GLY A 75 -15.50 -6.19 17.01
N LEU A 76 -16.41 -6.39 16.04
CA LEU A 76 -17.78 -6.85 16.27
C LEU A 76 -17.94 -8.38 16.29
N LEU A 77 -16.85 -9.16 16.15
CA LEU A 77 -16.85 -10.62 16.19
C LEU A 77 -17.08 -11.20 17.61
N ILE A 78 -18.19 -10.82 18.22
CA ILE A 78 -18.64 -11.30 19.53
C ILE A 78 -19.97 -12.05 19.33
N SER A 79 -20.16 -13.13 20.07
CA SER A 79 -21.17 -14.18 19.85
C SER A 79 -22.62 -13.84 20.24
N ASP A 80 -22.89 -12.59 20.61
CA ASP A 80 -24.19 -12.20 21.16
C ASP A 80 -25.21 -11.87 20.06
N PHE A 81 -26.51 -12.01 20.37
CA PHE A 81 -27.57 -11.62 19.43
C PHE A 81 -27.59 -10.11 19.15
N SER A 82 -27.15 -9.29 20.10
CA SER A 82 -27.02 -7.83 19.92
C SER A 82 -25.88 -7.46 18.98
N SER A 83 -24.75 -8.19 19.02
CA SER A 83 -23.62 -7.94 18.11
C SER A 83 -23.95 -8.33 16.67
N PHE A 84 -24.82 -9.33 16.45
CA PHE A 84 -25.33 -9.66 15.12
C PHE A 84 -26.11 -8.51 14.47
N MET A 85 -26.92 -7.79 15.24
CA MET A 85 -27.65 -6.62 14.72
C MET A 85 -26.71 -5.47 14.39
N SER A 86 -25.72 -5.18 15.24
CA SER A 86 -24.70 -4.16 14.92
C SER A 86 -23.84 -4.55 13.71
N PHE A 87 -23.55 -5.84 13.54
CA PHE A 87 -22.84 -6.36 12.38
C PHE A 87 -23.63 -6.11 11.09
N LEU A 88 -24.93 -6.42 11.09
CA LEU A 88 -25.79 -6.17 9.93
C LEU A 88 -25.91 -4.69 9.61
N MET A 89 -25.99 -3.81 10.62
CA MET A 89 -26.02 -2.37 10.39
C MET A 89 -24.70 -1.86 9.79
N LEU A 90 -23.57 -2.37 10.29
CA LEU A 90 -22.24 -1.97 9.83
C LEU A 90 -21.97 -2.48 8.40
N ILE A 91 -22.35 -3.71 8.07
CA ILE A 91 -22.17 -4.22 6.69
C ILE A 91 -23.01 -3.41 5.69
N LEU A 92 -24.26 -3.05 6.05
CA LEU A 92 -25.12 -2.22 5.21
C LEU A 92 -24.53 -0.82 5.02
N PHE A 93 -23.93 -0.24 6.06
CA PHE A 93 -23.24 1.04 5.98
C PHE A 93 -22.07 0.98 4.99
N ILE A 94 -21.20 -0.03 5.09
CA ILE A 94 -20.05 -0.21 4.18
C ILE A 94 -20.52 -0.38 2.73
N PHE A 95 -21.46 -1.30 2.48
CA PHE A 95 -21.98 -1.53 1.13
C PHE A 95 -22.67 -0.29 0.55
N GLY A 96 -23.41 0.45 1.38
CA GLY A 96 -24.07 1.70 0.98
C GLY A 96 -23.06 2.80 0.61
N GLY A 97 -22.01 2.96 1.43
CA GLY A 97 -20.91 3.90 1.15
C GLY A 97 -20.20 3.57 -0.16
N PHE A 98 -19.84 2.30 -0.35
CA PHE A 98 -19.19 1.83 -1.58
C PHE A 98 -20.07 2.05 -2.82
N TYR A 99 -21.37 1.75 -2.73
CA TYR A 99 -22.31 1.96 -3.83
C TYR A 99 -22.42 3.45 -4.20
N MET A 100 -22.51 4.34 -3.21
CA MET A 100 -22.54 5.78 -3.43
C MET A 100 -21.26 6.26 -4.14
N GLU A 101 -20.09 5.82 -3.70
CA GLU A 101 -18.81 6.20 -4.30
C GLU A 101 -18.66 5.73 -5.75
N TRP A 102 -19.17 4.54 -6.06
CA TRP A 102 -19.25 4.05 -7.44
C TRP A 102 -20.18 4.94 -8.26
N TRP A 103 -21.36 5.26 -7.76
CA TRP A 103 -22.30 6.09 -8.51
C TRP A 103 -21.76 7.50 -8.80
N TYR A 104 -20.95 8.07 -7.89
CA TYR A 104 -20.23 9.33 -8.12
C TYR A 104 -19.07 9.25 -9.11
N GLY A 105 -18.77 8.06 -9.65
CA GLY A 105 -17.73 7.86 -10.66
C GLY A 105 -16.31 8.06 -10.15
N LYS A 106 -16.10 8.17 -8.84
CA LYS A 106 -14.76 8.36 -8.24
C LYS A 106 -13.83 7.16 -8.46
N LEU A 107 -14.43 5.98 -8.64
CA LEU A 107 -13.76 4.71 -8.90
C LEU A 107 -13.40 4.47 -10.37
N ILE A 108 -13.97 5.26 -11.29
CA ILE A 108 -13.71 5.09 -12.72
C ILE A 108 -12.45 5.86 -13.09
N TRP A 109 -11.49 5.10 -13.63
CA TRP A 109 -10.32 5.69 -14.24
C TRP A 109 -10.71 6.20 -15.63
N VAL A 110 -10.80 7.52 -15.77
CA VAL A 110 -10.83 8.15 -17.08
C VAL A 110 -9.37 8.29 -17.51
N ILE A 111 -9.00 7.55 -18.55
CA ILE A 111 -7.72 7.65 -19.25
C ILE A 111 -7.61 9.02 -19.93
#